data_AF-C3MK10-F1
#
_entry.id   AF-C3MK10-F1
#
_cell.length_a   1.000
_cell.length_b   1.000
_cell.length_c   1.000
_cell.angle_alpha   90.00
_cell.angle_beta   90.00
_cell.angle_gamma   90.00
#
_symmetry.space_group_name_H-M   'P 1'
#
loop_
_entity.id
_entity.type
_entity.pdbx_description
1 polymer ?
#
loop_
_entity_poly.entity_id
_entity_poly.type
_entity_poly.pdbx_seq_one_letter_code
_entity_poly.pdbx_strand_id
1 'polypeptide(L)'
;MFAKNIISALVRWFIMDRLKVLWFIFILGNIYDVVISAIAWRYGAMEINQTLIDLGLWYGNTSFFAVMEAFVGVKLILIVGVYWFLKLFEKLGVSKYEWLGLVPFAIETIFVLIYDTYNFVMHLF
;
A
#
# COMPACT_ATOMS: atom_id res chain seq x y z
N MET A 1 24.26 -33.88 -6.48
CA MET A 1 22.88 -33.53 -6.88
C MET A 1 22.02 -33.09 -5.68
N PHE A 2 22.13 -33.78 -4.54
CA PHE A 2 21.36 -33.51 -3.31
C PHE A 2 21.55 -32.09 -2.70
N ALA A 3 22.80 -31.61 -2.59
CA ALA A 3 23.09 -30.29 -2.00
C ALA A 3 22.50 -29.11 -2.79
N LYS A 4 22.43 -29.19 -4.13
CA LYS A 4 21.80 -28.16 -4.98
C LYS A 4 20.30 -28.04 -4.71
N ASN A 5 19.62 -29.16 -4.44
CA ASN A 5 18.18 -29.17 -4.17
C ASN A 5 17.85 -28.55 -2.81
N ILE A 6 18.67 -28.83 -1.78
CA ILE A 6 18.51 -28.22 -0.44
C ILE A 6 18.72 -26.72 -0.49
N ILE A 7 19.80 -26.25 -1.15
CA ILE A 7 20.08 -24.81 -1.29
C ILE A 7 18.95 -24.11 -2.06
N SER A 8 18.44 -24.73 -3.13
CA SER A 8 17.29 -24.17 -3.87
C SER A 8 16.03 -24.05 -3.01
N ALA A 9 15.75 -25.05 -2.16
CA ALA A 9 14.60 -25.02 -1.27
C ALA A 9 14.73 -23.92 -0.19
N LEU A 10 15.89 -23.78 0.43
CA LEU A 10 16.16 -22.73 1.42
C LEU A 10 16.05 -21.33 0.84
N VAL A 11 16.57 -21.12 -0.38
CA VAL A 11 16.46 -19.83 -1.08
C VAL A 11 15.00 -19.50 -1.39
N ARG A 12 14.21 -20.47 -1.85
CA ARG A 12 12.77 -20.26 -2.10
C ARG A 12 12.01 -19.91 -0.83
N TRP A 13 12.29 -20.60 0.28
CA TRP A 13 11.66 -20.32 1.57
C TRP A 13 11.95 -18.88 2.02
N PHE A 14 13.22 -18.47 2.01
CA PHE A 14 13.62 -17.11 2.39
C PHE A 14 13.07 -16.02 1.46
N ILE A 15 12.89 -16.29 0.17
CA ILE A 15 12.21 -15.37 -0.76
C ILE A 15 10.73 -15.24 -0.41
N MET A 16 10.06 -16.37 -0.15
CA MET A 16 8.64 -16.42 0.19
C MET A 16 8.36 -15.66 1.50
N ASP A 17 9.24 -15.75 2.49
CA ASP A 17 9.09 -15.01 3.74
C ASP A 17 9.23 -13.50 3.54
N ARG A 18 10.20 -13.05 2.73
CA ARG A 18 10.35 -11.63 2.38
C ARG A 18 9.14 -11.08 1.64
N LEU A 19 8.66 -11.81 0.64
CA LEU A 19 7.49 -11.42 -0.14
C LEU A 19 6.24 -11.30 0.75
N LYS A 20 6.03 -12.24 1.68
CA LYS A 20 4.95 -12.19 2.67
C LYS A 20 5.04 -10.97 3.58
N VAL A 21 6.23 -10.67 4.09
CA VAL A 21 6.45 -9.50 4.96
C VAL A 21 6.16 -8.20 4.21
N LEU A 22 6.64 -8.07 2.96
CA LEU A 22 6.38 -6.88 2.15
C LEU A 22 4.89 -6.72 1.83
N TRP A 23 4.18 -7.81 1.50
CA TRP A 23 2.73 -7.78 1.31
C TRP A 23 2.00 -7.38 2.59
N PHE A 24 2.43 -7.90 3.74
CA PHE A 24 1.86 -7.55 5.02
C PHE A 24 2.02 -6.04 5.30
N ILE A 25 3.23 -5.50 5.16
CA ILE A 25 3.50 -4.05 5.33
C ILE A 25 2.63 -3.23 4.38
N PHE A 26 2.60 -3.61 3.11
CA PHE A 26 1.87 -2.88 2.07
C PHE A 26 0.35 -2.87 2.33
N ILE A 27 -0.25 -4.03 2.59
CA ILE A 27 -1.70 -4.13 2.84
C ILE A 27 -2.07 -3.46 4.15
N LEU A 28 -1.37 -3.79 5.24
CA LEU A 28 -1.70 -3.27 6.56
C LEU A 28 -1.49 -1.74 6.62
N GLY A 29 -0.45 -1.24 5.94
CA GLY A 29 -0.21 0.19 5.82
C GLY A 29 -1.31 0.92 5.06
N ASN A 30 -1.78 0.38 3.93
CA ASN A 30 -2.91 0.99 3.21
C ASN A 30 -4.24 0.91 3.99
N ILE A 31 -4.46 -0.12 4.81
CA ILE A 31 -5.61 -0.18 5.72
C ILE A 31 -5.50 0.88 6.81
N TYR A 32 -4.32 1.00 7.44
CA TYR A 32 -4.08 2.03 8.45
C TYR A 32 -4.33 3.42 7.89
N ASP A 33 -3.82 3.70 6.69
CA ASP A 33 -3.99 4.99 6.01
C ASP A 33 -5.47 5.36 5.86
N VAL A 34 -6.29 4.43 5.33
CA VAL A 34 -7.76 4.60 5.23
C VAL A 34 -8.39 4.94 6.59
N VAL A 35 -7.98 4.25 7.66
CA VAL A 35 -8.55 4.46 8.99
C VAL A 35 -8.15 5.82 9.56
N ILE A 36 -6.88 6.21 9.46
CA ILE A 36 -6.40 7.49 9.99
C ILE A 36 -6.99 8.66 9.19
N SER A 37 -7.02 8.60 7.87
CA SER A 37 -7.66 9.66 7.06
C SER A 37 -9.14 9.79 7.40
N ALA A 38 -9.87 8.68 7.57
CA ALA A 38 -11.28 8.71 7.97
C ALA A 38 -11.49 9.45 9.30
N ILE A 39 -10.62 9.19 10.29
CA ILE A 39 -10.65 9.87 11.58
C ILE A 39 -10.30 11.35 11.38
N ALA A 40 -9.19 11.66 10.70
CA ALA A 40 -8.71 13.01 10.48
C ALA A 40 -9.77 13.89 9.79
N TRP A 41 -10.41 13.41 8.72
CA TRP A 41 -11.48 14.12 8.01
C TRP A 41 -12.71 14.34 8.87
N ARG A 42 -13.05 13.35 9.71
CA ARG A 42 -14.18 13.49 10.64
C ARG A 42 -13.97 14.63 11.65
N TYR A 43 -12.71 14.94 11.98
CA TYR A 43 -12.33 16.04 12.87
C TYR A 43 -11.92 17.32 12.13
N GLY A 44 -12.09 17.38 10.80
CA GLY A 44 -11.87 18.60 10.01
C GLY A 44 -10.43 18.86 9.58
N ALA A 45 -9.54 17.86 9.69
CA ALA A 45 -8.21 17.96 9.09
C ALA A 45 -8.29 17.96 7.55
N MET A 46 -7.40 18.72 6.90
CA MET A 46 -7.31 18.76 5.44
C MET A 46 -6.66 17.49 4.89
N GLU A 47 -7.25 16.92 3.84
CA GLU A 47 -6.67 15.83 3.05
C GLU A 47 -5.61 16.36 2.09
N ILE A 48 -4.54 15.59 1.91
CA ILE A 48 -3.40 15.93 1.04
C ILE A 48 -3.30 14.93 -0.14
N ASN A 49 -4.18 13.93 -0.20
CA ASN A 49 -4.23 12.96 -1.28
C ASN A 49 -4.66 13.62 -2.59
N GLN A 50 -3.67 13.89 -3.43
CA GLN A 50 -3.85 14.52 -4.73
C GLN A 50 -4.83 13.76 -5.62
N THR A 51 -4.92 12.43 -5.53
CA THR A 51 -5.89 11.66 -6.34
C THR A 51 -7.33 11.98 -5.97
N LEU A 52 -7.65 12.14 -4.68
CA LEU A 52 -8.99 12.55 -4.26
C LEU A 52 -9.31 14.00 -4.66
N ILE A 53 -8.29 14.85 -4.64
CA ILE A 53 -8.35 16.25 -5.08
C ILE A 53 -8.61 16.32 -6.60
N ASP A 54 -7.86 15.56 -7.40
CA ASP A 54 -7.98 15.48 -8.87
C ASP A 54 -9.33 14.90 -9.30
N LEU A 55 -9.90 13.98 -8.50
CA LEU A 55 -11.25 13.46 -8.69
C LEU A 55 -12.35 14.47 -8.28
N GLY A 56 -11.98 15.66 -7.80
CA GLY A 56 -12.91 16.71 -7.38
C GLY A 56 -13.66 16.39 -6.08
N LEU A 57 -13.25 15.37 -5.34
CA LEU A 57 -13.97 14.88 -4.16
C LEU A 57 -13.66 15.70 -2.91
N TRP A 58 -12.56 16.45 -2.92
CA TRP A 58 -12.14 17.30 -1.81
C TRP A 58 -12.54 18.78 -1.96
N TYR A 59 -13.10 19.17 -3.12
CA TYR A 59 -13.58 20.53 -3.35
C TYR A 59 -15.12 20.57 -3.31
N GLY A 60 -15.69 21.32 -2.35
CA GLY A 60 -17.13 21.57 -2.25
C GLY A 60 -17.83 20.78 -1.14
N ASN A 61 -19.13 20.51 -1.33
CA ASN A 61 -20.02 19.94 -0.30
C ASN A 61 -20.17 18.41 -0.44
N THR A 62 -19.10 17.73 -0.85
CA THR A 62 -19.08 16.28 -1.07
C THR A 62 -19.26 15.56 0.27
N SER A 63 -20.15 14.56 0.30
CA SER A 63 -20.42 13.83 1.54
C SER A 63 -19.20 13.03 1.99
N PHE A 64 -18.97 12.96 3.30
CA PHE A 64 -17.91 12.13 3.91
C PHE A 64 -17.91 10.68 3.38
N PHE A 65 -19.10 10.07 3.25
CA PHE A 65 -19.22 8.71 2.74
C PHE A 65 -18.75 8.57 1.29
N ALA A 66 -19.07 9.53 0.42
CA ALA A 66 -18.61 9.52 -0.96
C ALA A 66 -17.08 9.63 -1.06
N VAL A 67 -16.46 10.48 -0.24
CA VAL A 67 -14.99 10.59 -0.18
C VAL A 67 -14.37 9.28 0.31
N MET A 68 -14.94 8.66 1.36
CA MET A 68 -14.48 7.38 1.90
C MET A 68 -14.60 6.23 0.90
N GLU A 69 -15.73 6.13 0.19
CA GLU A 69 -15.95 5.11 -0.84
C GLU A 69 -14.91 5.22 -1.96
N ALA A 70 -14.68 6.44 -2.44
CA ALA A 70 -13.68 6.68 -3.47
C ALA A 70 -12.26 6.35 -2.97
N PHE A 71 -11.92 6.73 -1.74
CA PHE A 71 -10.60 6.48 -1.18
C PHE A 71 -10.33 4.97 -1.02
N VAL A 72 -11.29 4.23 -0.48
CA VAL A 72 -11.23 2.76 -0.43
C VAL A 72 -11.10 2.18 -1.83
N GLY A 73 -11.86 2.69 -2.80
CA GLY A 73 -11.78 2.28 -4.21
C GLY A 73 -10.38 2.48 -4.79
N VAL A 74 -9.78 3.64 -4.61
CA VAL A 74 -8.40 3.95 -5.06
C VAL A 74 -7.40 2.98 -4.43
N LYS A 75 -7.51 2.69 -3.14
CA LYS A 75 -6.62 1.76 -2.44
C LYS A 75 -6.79 0.31 -2.92
N LEU A 76 -8.02 -0.12 -3.17
CA LEU A 76 -8.29 -1.45 -3.75
C LEU A 76 -7.72 -1.58 -5.17
N ILE A 77 -7.88 -0.54 -6.00
CA ILE A 77 -7.30 -0.49 -7.35
C ILE A 77 -5.77 -0.57 -7.27
N LEU A 78 -5.14 0.16 -6.34
CA LEU A 78 -3.70 0.09 -6.11
C LEU A 78 -3.26 -1.33 -5.73
N ILE A 79 -3.93 -1.98 -4.76
CA ILE A 79 -3.59 -3.34 -4.32
C ILE A 79 -3.73 -4.35 -5.47
N VAL A 80 -4.84 -4.28 -6.22
CA VAL A 80 -5.08 -5.16 -7.38
C VAL A 80 -4.06 -4.88 -8.49
N GLY A 81 -3.74 -3.62 -8.75
CA GLY A 81 -2.72 -3.21 -9.72
C GLY A 81 -1.35 -3.77 -9.38
N VAL A 82 -0.91 -3.64 -8.12
CA VAL A 82 0.36 -4.20 -7.62
C VAL A 82 0.36 -5.72 -7.72
N TYR A 83 -0.75 -6.38 -7.40
CA TYR A 83 -0.88 -7.84 -7.58
C TYR A 83 -0.64 -8.25 -9.04
N TRP A 84 -1.31 -7.58 -9.99
CA TRP A 84 -1.15 -7.88 -11.42
C TRP A 84 0.23 -7.53 -11.94
N PHE A 85 0.84 -6.45 -11.44
CA PHE A 85 2.21 -6.10 -11.73
C PHE A 85 3.17 -7.22 -11.29
N LEU A 86 3.02 -7.75 -10.08
CA LEU A 86 3.84 -8.88 -9.61
C LEU A 86 3.58 -10.16 -10.42
N LYS A 87 2.35 -10.41 -10.88
CA LYS A 87 2.06 -11.53 -11.79
C LYS A 87 2.85 -11.46 -13.11
N LEU A 88 3.33 -10.29 -13.54
CA LEU A 88 4.22 -10.20 -14.70
C LEU A 88 5.56 -10.91 -14.46
N PHE A 89 6.06 -10.92 -13.22
CA PHE A 89 7.33 -11.59 -12.88
C PHE A 89 7.21 -13.10 -13.01
N GLU A 90 6.07 -13.68 -12.62
CA GLU A 90 5.75 -15.09 -12.86
C GLU A 90 5.73 -15.38 -14.36
N LYS A 91 5.02 -14.57 -15.15
CA LYS A 91 4.89 -14.75 -16.61
C LYS A 91 6.22 -14.63 -17.34
N LEU A 92 7.12 -13.77 -16.87
CA LEU A 92 8.45 -13.55 -17.44
C LEU A 92 9.50 -14.58 -16.94
N GLY A 93 9.13 -15.53 -16.06
CA GLY A 93 10.03 -16.53 -15.52
C GLY A 93 11.04 -15.99 -14.49
N VAL A 94 10.76 -14.82 -13.91
CA VAL A 94 11.63 -14.11 -12.97
C VAL A 94 11.03 -14.00 -11.56
N SER A 95 10.14 -14.92 -11.20
CA SER A 95 9.40 -14.93 -9.91
C SER A 95 10.27 -14.83 -8.66
N LYS A 96 11.52 -15.32 -8.72
CA LYS A 96 12.51 -15.15 -7.63
C LYS A 96 12.80 -13.68 -7.26
N TYR A 97 12.43 -12.73 -8.12
CA TYR A 97 12.63 -11.29 -7.94
C TYR A 97 11.32 -10.53 -7.68
N GLU A 98 10.17 -11.20 -7.53
CA GLU A 98 8.88 -10.55 -7.22
C GLU A 98 8.97 -9.61 -6.02
N TRP A 99 9.71 -10.01 -4.98
CA TRP A 99 9.91 -9.20 -3.79
C TRP A 99 10.53 -7.84 -4.12
N LEU A 100 11.45 -7.75 -5.11
CA LEU A 100 12.02 -6.47 -5.56
C LEU A 100 10.97 -5.56 -6.20
N GLY A 101 10.00 -6.14 -6.91
CA GLY A 101 8.87 -5.39 -7.46
C GLY A 101 7.98 -4.79 -6.38
N LEU A 102 7.87 -5.43 -5.21
CA LEU A 102 7.03 -4.97 -4.11
C LEU A 102 7.71 -3.96 -3.17
N VAL A 103 9.04 -4.00 -3.08
CA VAL A 103 9.85 -3.06 -2.27
C VAL A 103 9.47 -1.58 -2.47
N PRO A 104 9.41 -1.02 -3.71
CA PRO A 104 9.10 0.40 -3.88
C PRO A 104 7.72 0.77 -3.31
N PHE A 105 6.70 -0.08 -3.50
CA PHE A 105 5.35 0.15 -2.97
C PHE A 105 5.30 0.09 -1.44
N ALA A 106 6.05 -0.83 -0.82
CA ALA A 106 6.15 -0.92 0.63
C ALA A 106 6.87 0.32 1.21
N ILE A 107 7.94 0.77 0.58
CA ILE A 107 8.67 1.99 0.97
C ILE A 107 7.76 3.22 0.86
N GLU A 108 7.08 3.39 -0.28
CA GLU A 108 6.12 4.48 -0.50
C GLU A 108 5.03 4.47 0.57
N THR A 109 4.45 3.30 0.86
CA THR A 109 3.44 3.15 1.92
C THR A 109 3.97 3.62 3.26
N ILE A 110 5.19 3.22 3.66
CA ILE A 110 5.80 3.67 4.92
C ILE A 110 5.98 5.19 4.95
N PHE A 111 6.45 5.81 3.85
CA PHE A 111 6.64 7.25 3.80
C PHE A 111 5.32 8.02 3.92
N VAL A 112 4.28 7.58 3.21
CA VAL A 112 2.93 8.14 3.30
C VAL A 112 2.42 8.05 4.74
N LEU A 113 2.54 6.88 5.36
CA LEU A 113 2.13 6.69 6.77
C LEU A 113 2.84 7.64 7.73
N ILE A 114 4.16 7.81 7.60
CA ILE A 114 4.93 8.72 8.44
C ILE A 114 4.43 10.15 8.26
N TYR A 115 4.23 10.56 7.01
CA TYR A 115 3.77 11.92 6.68
C TYR A 115 2.37 12.20 7.22
N ASP A 116 1.42 11.30 6.99
CA ASP A 116 0.03 11.47 7.40
C ASP A 116 -0.12 11.40 8.92
N THR A 117 0.61 10.49 9.58
CA THR A 117 0.65 10.41 11.05
C THR A 117 1.24 11.69 11.64
N TYR A 118 2.32 12.23 11.06
CA TYR A 118 2.91 13.49 11.50
C TYR A 118 1.90 14.64 11.38
N ASN A 119 1.25 14.79 10.22
CA ASN A 119 0.25 15.84 10.01
C ASN A 119 -0.95 15.71 10.96
N PHE A 120 -1.41 14.47 11.18
CA PHE A 120 -2.50 14.18 12.11
C PHE A 120 -2.15 14.60 13.54
N VAL A 121 -0.97 14.23 14.03
CA VAL A 121 -0.50 14.62 15.37
C VAL A 121 -0.36 16.14 15.48
N MET A 122 0.22 16.80 14.47
CA MET A 122 0.41 18.26 14.46
C MET A 122 -0.89 19.05 14.34
N HIS A 123 -1.98 18.46 13.84
CA HIS A 123 -3.31 19.10 13.83
C HIS A 123 -4.08 18.92 15.14
N LEU A 124 -3.71 17.93 15.97
CA LEU A 124 -4.39 17.63 17.23
C LEU A 124 -3.80 18.37 18.44
N PHE A 125 -2.55 18.87 18.36
CA PHE A 125 -1.83 19.59 19.41
C PHE A 125 -1.45 21.00 18.95
#